data_AF-A0A7U9KRH0-F1
#
_entry.id   AF-A0A7U9KRH0-F1
#
_cell.length_a   1.000
_cell.length_b   1.000
_cell.length_c   1.000
_cell.angle_alpha   90.00
_cell.angle_beta   90.00
_cell.angle_gamma   90.00
#
_symmetry.space_group_name_H-M   'P 1'
#
loop_
_entity.id
_entity.type
_entity.pdbx_description
1 polymer ?
#
loop_
_entity_poly.entity_id
_entity_poly.type
_entity_poly.pdbx_seq_one_letter_code
_entity_poly.pdbx_strand_id
1 'polypeptide(L)'
;MHKPSVAELRPVVHPAGVKDRRSGEHWAGRLYMREISLRCDRYLVNTRITPNQLTYVMTLCGVLAAPALLVPGIWGPSSGW
;
A
#
# COMPACT_ATOMS: atom_id res chain seq x y z
N MET A 1 -1.64 -23.10 6.19
CA MET A 1 -2.41 -22.57 5.04
C MET A 1 -1.45 -22.30 3.89
N HIS A 2 -1.79 -22.72 2.67
CA HIS A 2 -0.97 -22.48 1.48
C HIS A 2 -0.93 -20.98 1.17
N LYS A 3 0.25 -20.43 0.85
CA LYS A 3 0.37 -19.04 0.39
C LYS A 3 -0.09 -18.98 -1.07
N PRO A 4 -1.24 -18.36 -1.37
CA PRO A 4 -1.73 -18.31 -2.75
C PRO A 4 -0.73 -17.59 -3.65
N SER A 5 -0.70 -17.95 -4.92
CA SER A 5 0.08 -17.29 -5.95
C SER A 5 -0.59 -16.00 -6.38
N VAL A 6 0.20 -15.12 -7.00
CA VAL A 6 -0.31 -13.89 -7.65
C VAL A 6 -1.34 -14.25 -8.72
N ALA A 7 -1.15 -15.36 -9.43
CA ALA A 7 -2.07 -15.82 -10.48
C ALA A 7 -3.42 -16.25 -9.91
N GLU A 8 -3.44 -16.91 -8.75
CA GLU A 8 -4.67 -17.33 -8.08
C GLU A 8 -5.44 -16.16 -7.45
N LEU A 9 -4.74 -15.15 -6.92
CA LEU A 9 -5.37 -13.97 -6.28
C LEU A 9 -5.89 -12.94 -7.28
N ARG A 10 -5.18 -12.75 -8.41
CA ARG A 10 -5.50 -11.73 -9.41
C ARG A 10 -6.97 -11.73 -9.88
N PRO A 11 -7.60 -12.86 -10.24
CA PRO A 11 -8.98 -12.85 -10.71
C PRO A 11 -9.98 -12.42 -9.63
N VAL A 12 -9.68 -12.65 -8.35
CA VAL A 12 -10.56 -12.30 -7.22
C VAL A 12 -10.41 -10.82 -6.83
N VAL A 13 -9.17 -10.35 -6.71
CA VAL A 13 -8.86 -8.98 -6.25
C VAL A 13 -9.02 -7.95 -7.38
N HIS A 14 -8.92 -8.39 -8.64
CA HIS A 14 -9.02 -7.51 -9.81
C HIS A 14 -9.94 -8.08 -10.89
N PRO A 15 -11.26 -8.00 -10.70
CA PRO A 15 -12.23 -8.36 -11.72
C PRO A 15 -12.01 -7.56 -13.02
N ALA A 16 -12.36 -8.17 -14.16
CA ALA A 16 -12.30 -7.51 -15.46
C ALA A 16 -13.09 -6.19 -15.42
N GLY A 17 -12.50 -5.11 -15.97
CA GLY A 17 -13.11 -3.77 -15.98
C GLY A 17 -12.79 -2.87 -14.76
N VAL A 18 -12.46 -3.43 -13.59
CA VAL A 18 -12.17 -2.63 -12.36
C VAL A 18 -10.92 -1.77 -12.49
N LYS A 19 -9.97 -2.18 -13.34
CA LYS A 19 -8.73 -1.46 -13.64
C LYS A 19 -8.77 -0.68 -14.96
N ASP A 20 -9.90 -0.74 -15.66
CA ASP A 20 -10.11 -0.16 -16.99
C ASP A 20 -10.76 1.22 -16.91
N ARG A 21 -11.34 1.56 -15.75
CA ARG A 21 -11.67 2.93 -15.38
C ARG A 21 -10.42 3.81 -15.45
N ARG A 22 -10.41 4.72 -16.43
CA ARG A 22 -9.33 5.66 -16.76
C ARG A 22 -9.08 6.74 -15.68
N SER A 23 -9.70 6.63 -14.50
CA SER A 23 -9.53 7.53 -13.34
C SER A 23 -8.20 7.33 -12.59
N GLY A 24 -7.15 6.88 -13.30
CA GLY A 24 -5.83 6.54 -12.78
C GLY A 24 -4.75 7.35 -13.47
N GLU A 25 -4.92 8.67 -13.54
CA GLU A 25 -4.04 9.57 -14.31
C GLU A 25 -2.62 9.72 -13.75
N HIS A 26 -2.36 9.23 -12.54
CA HIS A 26 -1.02 9.18 -11.98
C HIS A 26 -0.53 7.74 -11.99
N TRP A 27 0.61 7.50 -12.64
CA TRP A 27 1.42 6.27 -12.63
C TRP A 27 1.35 5.46 -11.30
N ALA A 28 1.26 6.15 -10.16
CA ALA A 28 1.12 5.58 -8.83
C ALA A 28 -0.13 4.70 -8.69
N GLY A 29 -1.27 5.10 -9.24
CA GLY A 29 -2.49 4.30 -9.23
C GLY A 29 -2.32 2.97 -9.96
N ARG A 30 -1.57 2.97 -11.09
CA ARG A 30 -1.23 1.71 -11.78
C ARG A 30 -0.25 0.88 -10.95
N LEU A 31 0.78 1.46 -10.38
CA LEU A 31 1.78 0.72 -9.61
C LEU A 31 1.19 0.13 -8.31
N TYR A 32 0.55 0.96 -7.49
CA TYR A 32 -0.01 0.56 -6.21
C TYR A 32 -1.17 -0.42 -6.37
N MET A 33 -2.19 -0.07 -7.18
CA MET A 33 -3.40 -0.87 -7.30
C MET A 33 -3.23 -2.08 -8.23
N ARG A 34 -2.20 -2.13 -9.09
CA ARG A 34 -2.01 -3.30 -9.97
C ARG A 34 -0.99 -4.30 -9.49
N GLU A 35 0.03 -3.85 -8.78
CA GLU A 35 1.24 -4.63 -8.61
C GLU A 35 1.69 -4.74 -7.16
N ILE A 36 1.62 -3.65 -6.39
CA ILE A 36 2.06 -3.66 -5.00
C ILE A 36 0.99 -4.30 -4.12
N SER A 37 -0.27 -3.86 -4.22
CA SER A 37 -1.37 -4.36 -3.38
C SER A 37 -1.47 -5.88 -3.44
N LEU A 38 -1.44 -6.46 -4.65
CA LEU A 38 -1.59 -7.90 -4.83
C LEU A 38 -0.44 -8.72 -4.22
N ARG A 39 0.77 -8.16 -4.16
CA ARG A 39 1.91 -8.81 -3.51
C ARG A 39 1.80 -8.74 -1.99
N CYS A 40 1.28 -7.64 -1.46
CA CYS A 40 1.00 -7.47 -0.03
C CYS A 40 -0.17 -8.35 0.44
N ASP A 41 -1.29 -8.33 -0.29
CA ASP A 41 -2.49 -9.11 0.03
C ASP A 41 -2.20 -10.60 0.14
N ARG A 42 -1.25 -11.10 -0.66
CA ARG A 42 -0.78 -12.48 -0.62
C ARG A 42 -0.23 -12.92 0.74
N TYR A 43 0.33 -11.99 1.49
CA TYR A 43 0.80 -12.24 2.86
C TYR A 43 -0.29 -12.01 3.89
N LEU A 44 -1.20 -11.06 3.65
CA LEU A 44 -2.25 -10.68 4.60
C LEU A 44 -3.45 -11.62 4.59
N VAL A 45 -3.82 -12.19 3.45
CA VAL A 45 -5.04 -13.01 3.26
C VAL A 45 -5.09 -14.26 4.15
N ASN A 46 -3.93 -14.79 4.54
CA ASN A 46 -3.83 -15.94 5.43
C ASN A 46 -3.64 -15.56 6.90
N THR A 47 -3.70 -14.28 7.24
CA THR A 47 -3.56 -13.77 8.61
C THR A 47 -4.92 -13.48 9.24
N ARG A 48 -4.94 -13.17 10.53
CA ARG A 48 -6.15 -12.69 11.24
C ARG A 48 -6.33 -11.17 11.13
N ILE A 49 -5.53 -10.49 10.30
CA ILE A 49 -5.58 -9.04 10.15
C ILE A 49 -6.84 -8.66 9.40
N THR A 50 -7.64 -7.76 9.97
CA THR A 50 -8.86 -7.28 9.33
C THR A 50 -8.59 -6.04 8.47
N PRO A 51 -9.43 -5.76 7.46
CA PRO A 51 -9.33 -4.53 6.68
C PRO A 51 -9.34 -3.27 7.55
N ASN A 52 -10.17 -3.24 8.60
CA ASN A 52 -10.26 -2.10 9.51
C ASN A 52 -8.95 -1.88 10.28
N GLN A 53 -8.26 -2.94 10.70
CA GLN A 53 -6.94 -2.82 11.33
C GLN A 53 -5.92 -2.19 10.39
N LEU A 54 -5.94 -2.56 9.10
CA LEU A 54 -5.06 -1.94 8.11
C LEU A 54 -5.39 -0.46 7.91
N THR A 55 -6.67 -0.09 7.91
CA THR A 55 -7.10 1.32 7.88
C THR A 55 -6.56 2.09 9.08
N TYR A 56 -6.66 1.54 10.30
CA TYR A 56 -6.11 2.20 11.48
C TYR A 56 -4.58 2.37 11.41
N VAL A 57 -3.85 1.38 10.91
CA VAL A 57 -2.40 1.50 10.69
C VAL A 57 -2.08 2.59 9.67
N MET A 58 -2.81 2.63 8.55
CA MET A 58 -2.67 3.67 7.54
C MET A 58 -2.93 5.07 8.13
N THR A 59 -4.00 5.23 8.90
CA THR A 59 -4.31 6.49 9.58
C THR A 59 -3.22 6.89 10.56
N LEU A 60 -2.74 5.95 11.38
CA LEU A 60 -1.65 6.19 12.32
C LEU A 60 -0.37 6.66 11.60
N CYS A 61 0.01 5.99 10.51
CA CYS A 61 1.14 6.42 9.68
C CYS A 61 0.94 7.85 9.14
N GLY A 62 -0.26 8.19 8.69
CA GLY A 62 -0.58 9.55 8.22
C GLY A 62 -0.45 10.61 9.33
N VAL A 63 -0.98 10.31 10.52
CA VAL A 63 -0.88 11.19 11.70
C VAL A 63 0.57 11.35 12.15
N LEU A 64 1.36 10.27 12.13
CA LEU A 64 2.78 10.29 12.52
C LEU A 64 3.69 10.92 11.47
N ALA A 65 3.27 10.99 10.20
CA ALA A 65 4.09 11.60 9.15
C ALA A 65 4.33 13.10 9.41
N ALA A 66 3.32 13.84 9.87
CA ALA A 66 3.44 15.27 10.17
C ALA A 66 4.49 15.59 11.26
N PRO A 67 4.45 15.00 12.47
CA PRO A 67 5.49 15.21 13.47
C PRO A 67 6.83 14.58 13.06
N ALA A 68 6.85 13.50 12.28
CA ALA A 68 8.10 12.92 11.79
C ALA A 68 8.90 13.90 10.90
N LEU A 69 8.24 14.79 10.18
CA LEU A 69 8.90 15.84 9.40
C LEU A 69 9.52 16.95 10.29
N LEU A 70 9.04 17.11 11.53
CA LEU A 70 9.56 18.10 12.48
C LEU A 70 10.83 17.59 13.20
N VAL A 71 11.01 16.27 13.27
CA VAL A 71 12.25 15.68 13.78
C VAL A 71 13.31 15.81 12.68
N PRO A 72 14.40 16.57 12.90
CA PRO A 72 15.49 16.60 11.94
C PRO A 72 16.00 15.18 11.73
N GLY A 73 15.93 14.69 10.50
CA GLY A 73 16.35 13.31 10.20
C GLY A 73 17.85 13.11 10.39
N ILE A 74 18.32 11.88 10.14
CA ILE A 74 19.75 11.53 10.07
C ILE A 74 20.46 12.30 8.94
N TRP A 75 19.68 12.86 8.00
CA TRP A 75 20.07 13.82 6.96
C TRP A 75 19.37 15.19 7.11
N GLY A 76 18.83 15.51 8.28
CA GLY A 76 18.40 16.89 8.58
C GLY A 76 19.60 17.80 8.34
N PRO A 77 19.42 18.98 7.69
CA PRO A 77 20.46 19.64 6.92
C PRO A 77 21.79 19.70 7.66
N SER A 78 22.66 18.72 7.37
CA SER A 78 24.00 18.58 7.95
C SER A 78 25.03 19.39 7.16
N SER A 79 24.55 20.39 6.42
CA SER A 79 25.27 21.37 5.64
C SER A 79 24.27 22.53 5.55
N GLY A 80 24.50 23.71 6.15
CA GLY A 80 25.72 24.48 5.99
C GLY A 80 25.90 24.73 4.50
N TRP A 81 25.50 25.91 4.03
CA TRP A 81 25.40 26.38 2.63
C TRP A 81 24.02 26.21 1.98
#